data_AF-A0A0D5ZJ92-F1
#
_entry.id   AF-A0A0D5ZJ92-F1
#
_cell.length_a   1.000
_cell.length_b   1.000
_cell.length_c   1.000
_cell.angle_alpha   90.00
_cell.angle_beta   90.00
_cell.angle_gamma   90.00
#
_symmetry.space_group_name_H-M   'P 1'
#
loop_
_entity.id
_entity.type
_entity.pdbx_description
1 polymer ?
#
loop_
_entity_poly.entity_id
_entity_poly.type
_entity_poly.pdbx_seq_one_letter_code
_entity_poly.pdbx_strand_id
1 'polypeptide(L)'
;MNTILKTINKKLKKDQTKLRIYKLLDRLISLIITVLNLSVLFIAIYALIKLVRINTTEADNMKDIKFSFYLILVFVIFIICSFILTIALEVYKNNSRYQEYKKIYNTMEHLLVKEAQGLISEEELIITIDALWEKASTKRKIVIKQIVQNQLEKGPIK
;
A
#
# COMPACT_ATOMS: atom_id res chain seq x y z
N MET A 1 -4.17 -19.95 23.81
CA MET A 1 -4.80 -18.88 22.97
C MET A 1 -4.82 -17.47 23.59
N ASN A 2 -5.18 -17.30 24.87
CA ASN A 2 -5.31 -15.98 25.51
C ASN A 2 -3.95 -15.30 25.79
N THR A 3 -2.88 -16.07 26.06
CA THR A 3 -1.55 -15.55 26.40
C THR A 3 -0.87 -14.87 25.21
N ILE A 4 -0.92 -15.48 24.02
CA ILE A 4 -0.35 -14.90 22.78
C ILE A 4 -1.05 -13.61 22.39
N LEU A 5 -2.39 -13.62 22.33
CA LEU A 5 -3.16 -12.43 22.00
C LEU A 5 -2.85 -11.31 22.99
N LYS A 6 -2.70 -11.61 24.29
CA LYS A 6 -2.29 -10.62 25.29
C LYS A 6 -0.86 -10.12 25.07
N THR A 7 0.10 -10.99 24.78
CA THR A 7 1.50 -10.61 24.55
C THR A 7 1.64 -9.73 23.31
N ILE A 8 1.02 -10.12 22.19
CA ILE A 8 1.01 -9.32 20.96
C ILE A 8 0.25 -8.01 21.17
N ASN A 9 -0.90 -8.02 21.86
CA ASN A 9 -1.67 -6.80 22.14
C ASN A 9 -0.89 -5.83 23.07
N LYS A 10 -0.11 -6.34 24.03
CA LYS A 10 0.77 -5.52 24.88
C LYS A 10 1.87 -4.85 24.06
N LYS A 11 2.50 -5.59 23.13
CA LYS A 11 3.50 -5.03 22.19
C LYS A 11 2.87 -4.01 21.23
N LEU A 12 1.66 -4.27 20.76
CA LEU A 12 0.89 -3.36 19.92
C LEU A 12 0.51 -2.06 20.63
N LYS A 13 0.15 -2.11 21.92
CA LYS A 13 -0.10 -0.93 22.74
C LYS A 13 1.18 -0.11 22.93
N LYS A 14 2.33 -0.77 23.16
CA LYS A 14 3.64 -0.11 23.26
C LYS A 14 4.01 0.63 21.98
N ASP A 15 3.74 0.02 20.81
CA ASP A 15 4.06 0.59 19.50
C ASP A 15 2.91 1.46 18.91
N GLN A 16 1.82 1.67 19.64
CA GLN A 16 0.56 2.21 19.09
C GLN A 16 0.72 3.61 18.47
N THR A 17 1.47 4.50 19.13
CA THR A 17 1.70 5.87 18.65
C THR A 17 2.51 5.87 17.35
N LYS A 18 3.58 5.06 17.30
CA LYS A 18 4.42 4.91 16.10
C LYS A 18 3.62 4.33 14.92
N LEU A 19 2.78 3.33 15.18
CA LEU A 19 1.92 2.71 14.17
C LEU A 19 0.83 3.68 13.66
N ARG A 20 0.26 4.53 14.54
CA ARG A 20 -0.70 5.57 14.14
C ARG A 20 -0.07 6.62 13.25
N ILE A 21 1.10 7.14 13.63
CA ILE A 21 1.83 8.15 12.85
C ILE A 21 2.19 7.58 11.47
N TYR A 22 2.70 6.35 11.42
CA TYR A 22 3.05 5.71 10.15
C TYR A 22 1.83 5.52 9.24
N LYS A 23 0.68 5.12 9.79
CA LYS A 23 -0.57 4.99 9.01
C LYS A 23 -1.09 6.33 8.50
N LEU A 24 -0.94 7.40 9.28
CA LEU A 24 -1.31 8.75 8.87
C LEU A 24 -0.40 9.23 7.72
N LEU A 25 0.92 9.04 7.86
CA LEU A 25 1.90 9.39 6.84
C LEU A 25 1.69 8.59 5.55
N ASP A 26 1.45 7.28 5.61
CA ASP A 26 1.17 6.44 4.42
C ASP A 26 -0.07 6.97 3.68
N ARG A 27 -1.14 7.34 4.41
CA ARG A 27 -2.34 7.95 3.81
C ARG A 27 -2.09 9.32 3.21
N LEU A 28 -1.35 10.19 3.90
CA LEU A 28 -1.02 11.53 3.40
C LEU A 28 -0.18 11.45 2.14
N ILE A 29 0.83 10.58 2.12
CA ILE A 29 1.69 10.36 0.95
C ILE A 29 0.85 9.83 -0.22
N SER A 30 -0.01 8.83 0.00
CA SER A 30 -0.91 8.32 -1.05
C SER A 30 -1.85 9.42 -1.57
N LEU A 31 -2.37 10.28 -0.70
CA LEU A 31 -3.24 11.40 -1.10
C LEU A 31 -2.46 12.43 -1.92
N ILE A 32 -1.25 12.81 -1.49
CA ILE A 32 -0.37 13.73 -2.22
C ILE A 32 -0.05 13.17 -3.60
N ILE A 33 0.36 11.91 -3.70
CA ILE A 33 0.63 11.24 -4.99
C ILE A 33 -0.61 11.28 -5.87
N THR A 34 -1.78 11.01 -5.32
CA THR A 34 -3.05 11.04 -6.07
C THR A 34 -3.34 12.44 -6.61
N VAL A 35 -3.24 13.48 -5.77
CA VAL A 35 -3.47 14.88 -6.16
C VAL A 35 -2.45 15.35 -7.19
N LEU A 36 -1.18 14.96 -7.03
CA LEU A 36 -0.10 15.35 -7.93
C LEU A 36 -0.29 14.70 -9.30
N ASN A 37 -0.63 13.42 -9.32
CA ASN A 37 -0.99 12.71 -10.55
C ASN A 37 -2.22 13.29 -11.25
N LEU A 38 -3.25 13.65 -10.49
CA LEU A 38 -4.45 14.29 -11.04
C LEU A 38 -4.15 15.67 -11.62
N SER A 39 -3.31 16.45 -10.93
CA SER A 39 -2.82 17.75 -11.42
C SER A 39 -2.06 17.61 -12.73
N VAL A 40 -1.15 16.64 -12.82
CA VAL A 40 -0.38 16.34 -14.04
C VAL A 40 -1.32 15.95 -15.20
N LEU A 41 -2.36 15.16 -14.93
CA LEU A 41 -3.37 14.81 -15.92
C LEU A 41 -4.11 16.06 -16.44
N PHE A 42 -4.58 16.94 -15.55
CA PHE A 42 -5.26 18.18 -15.95
C PHE A 42 -4.35 19.10 -16.77
N ILE A 43 -3.08 19.24 -16.37
CA ILE A 43 -2.10 20.03 -17.12
C ILE A 43 -1.88 19.44 -18.53
N ALA A 44 -1.77 18.12 -18.64
CA ALA A 44 -1.59 17.44 -19.92
C ALA A 44 -2.80 17.63 -20.86
N ILE A 45 -4.02 17.50 -20.32
CA ILE A 45 -5.26 17.76 -21.09
C ILE A 45 -5.31 19.22 -21.54
N TYR A 46 -5.03 20.17 -20.64
CA TYR A 46 -5.01 21.60 -20.97
C TYR A 46 -3.98 21.93 -22.05
N ALA A 47 -2.77 21.36 -21.94
CA ALA A 47 -1.72 21.52 -22.94
C ALA A 47 -2.15 20.97 -24.31
N LEU A 48 -2.79 19.80 -24.33
CA LEU A 48 -3.32 19.20 -25.55
C LEU A 48 -4.36 20.12 -26.22
N ILE A 49 -5.32 20.64 -25.45
CA ILE A 49 -6.34 21.56 -25.96
C ILE A 49 -5.70 22.82 -26.56
N LYS A 50 -4.73 23.41 -25.85
CA LYS A 50 -4.02 24.61 -26.32
C LYS A 50 -3.28 24.32 -27.63
N LEU A 51 -2.61 23.18 -27.73
CA LEU A 51 -1.85 22.78 -28.92
C LEU A 51 -2.74 22.51 -30.13
N VAL A 52 -3.87 21.82 -29.93
CA VAL A 52 -4.85 21.61 -31.00
C VAL A 52 -5.36 22.95 -31.52
N ARG A 53 -5.66 23.89 -30.61
CA ARG A 53 -6.16 25.22 -30.98
C ARG A 53 -5.13 26.06 -31.75
N ILE A 54 -3.85 25.99 -31.38
CA ILE A 54 -2.78 26.67 -32.12
C ILE A 54 -2.65 26.07 -33.53
N ASN A 55 -2.65 24.74 -33.64
CA ASN A 55 -2.53 24.06 -34.94
C ASN A 55 -3.71 24.34 -35.89
N THR A 56 -4.92 24.57 -35.37
CA THR A 56 -6.09 24.88 -36.21
C THR A 56 -6.21 26.34 -36.61
N THR A 57 -5.53 27.27 -35.91
CA THR A 57 -5.72 28.73 -36.10
C THR A 57 -4.54 29.40 -36.79
N GLU A 58 -3.33 28.84 -36.70
CA GLU A 58 -2.09 29.43 -37.26
C GLU A 58 -1.44 28.51 -38.33
N ALA A 59 -2.26 27.76 -39.06
CA ALA A 59 -1.84 26.60 -39.87
C ALA A 59 -0.84 26.87 -41.02
N ASP A 60 -0.52 28.13 -41.33
CA ASP A 60 0.14 28.48 -42.60
C ASP A 60 1.65 28.66 -42.57
N ASN A 61 2.32 28.65 -41.41
CA ASN A 61 3.78 28.72 -41.39
C ASN A 61 4.40 27.87 -40.28
N MET A 62 5.50 27.18 -40.63
CA MET A 62 6.46 26.46 -39.79
C MET A 62 6.29 24.93 -39.70
N LYS A 63 7.16 24.22 -40.45
CA LYS A 63 7.43 22.77 -40.29
C LYS A 63 7.96 22.43 -38.90
N ASP A 64 8.67 23.34 -38.22
CA ASP A 64 9.23 23.11 -36.88
C ASP A 64 8.14 23.02 -35.80
N ILE A 65 7.04 23.77 -35.94
CA ILE A 65 5.87 23.68 -35.04
C ILE A 65 5.24 22.28 -35.11
N LYS A 66 5.24 21.64 -36.30
CA LYS A 66 4.65 20.30 -36.48
C LYS A 66 5.45 19.23 -35.72
N PHE A 67 6.78 19.30 -35.71
CA PHE A 67 7.61 18.35 -34.96
C PHE A 67 7.45 18.52 -33.44
N SER A 68 7.47 19.77 -32.95
CA SER A 68 7.19 20.08 -31.54
C SER A 68 5.78 19.63 -31.13
N PHE A 69 4.78 19.76 -32.01
CA PHE A 69 3.43 19.28 -31.78
C PHE A 69 3.38 17.75 -31.58
N TYR A 70 4.01 16.98 -32.46
CA TYR A 70 4.08 15.52 -32.31
C TYR A 70 4.81 15.10 -31.04
N LEU A 71 5.92 15.77 -30.69
CA LEU A 71 6.64 15.50 -29.44
C LEU A 71 5.77 15.73 -28.21
N ILE A 72 5.03 16.84 -28.15
CA ILE A 72 4.17 17.12 -27.00
C ILE A 72 2.96 16.15 -26.97
N LEU A 73 2.43 15.78 -28.12
CA LEU A 73 1.35 14.79 -28.20
C LEU A 73 1.80 13.43 -27.65
N VAL A 74 2.98 12.96 -28.06
CA VAL A 74 3.60 11.75 -27.52
C VAL A 74 3.84 11.90 -26.01
N PHE A 75 4.35 13.04 -25.55
CA PHE A 75 4.58 13.30 -24.13
C PHE A 75 3.30 13.25 -23.29
N VAL A 76 2.19 13.81 -23.79
CA VAL A 76 0.87 13.72 -23.13
C VAL A 76 0.40 12.27 -23.06
N ILE A 77 0.57 11.47 -24.12
CA ILE A 77 0.25 10.04 -24.09
C ILE A 77 1.08 9.31 -23.03
N PHE A 78 2.39 9.56 -22.94
CA PHE A 78 3.24 8.98 -21.91
C PHE A 78 2.81 9.36 -20.50
N ILE A 79 2.38 10.61 -20.27
CA ILE A 79 1.82 11.06 -18.99
C ILE A 79 0.56 10.26 -18.63
N ILE A 80 -0.37 10.10 -19.58
CA ILE A 80 -1.61 9.34 -19.37
C ILE A 80 -1.29 7.86 -19.08
N CYS A 81 -0.40 7.25 -19.85
CA CYS A 81 0.04 5.86 -19.61
C CYS A 81 0.72 5.70 -18.23
N SER A 82 1.56 6.65 -17.83
CA SER A 82 2.21 6.67 -16.51
C SER A 82 1.18 6.75 -15.37
N PHE A 83 0.12 7.54 -15.55
CA PHE A 83 -0.98 7.61 -14.62
C PHE A 83 -1.70 6.26 -14.47
N ILE A 84 -2.05 5.62 -15.58
CA ILE A 84 -2.70 4.30 -15.59
C ILE A 84 -1.79 3.25 -14.91
N LEU A 85 -0.50 3.25 -15.24
CA LEU A 85 0.49 2.35 -14.63
C LEU A 85 0.59 2.56 -13.11
N THR A 86 0.52 3.81 -12.66
CA THR A 86 0.56 4.16 -11.23
C THR A 86 -0.68 3.62 -10.50
N ILE A 87 -1.87 3.74 -11.10
CA ILE A 87 -3.09 3.15 -10.54
C ILE A 87 -2.95 1.62 -10.47
N ALA A 88 -2.50 0.98 -11.56
CA ALA A 88 -2.32 -0.46 -11.60
C ALA A 88 -1.33 -0.96 -10.53
N LEU A 89 -0.22 -0.24 -10.33
CA LEU A 89 0.76 -0.54 -9.28
C LEU A 89 0.16 -0.40 -7.88
N GLU A 90 -0.64 0.64 -7.62
CA GLU A 90 -1.25 0.83 -6.31
C GLU A 90 -2.31 -0.25 -6.01
N VAL A 91 -3.09 -0.66 -7.03
CA VAL A 91 -4.02 -1.80 -6.92
C VAL A 91 -3.25 -3.11 -6.67
N TYR A 92 -2.19 -3.37 -7.43
CA TYR A 92 -1.34 -4.56 -7.24
C TYR A 92 -0.74 -4.60 -5.83
N LYS A 93 -0.22 -3.48 -5.35
CA LYS A 93 0.35 -3.33 -4.02
C LYS A 93 -0.70 -3.52 -2.93
N ASN A 94 -1.93 -3.07 -3.13
CA ASN A 94 -3.03 -3.32 -2.21
C ASN A 94 -3.42 -4.81 -2.19
N ASN A 95 -3.42 -5.49 -3.33
CA ASN A 95 -3.70 -6.93 -3.40
C ASN A 95 -2.56 -7.78 -2.80
N SER A 96 -1.29 -7.41 -2.99
CA SER A 96 -0.17 -8.14 -2.36
C SER A 96 -0.17 -7.99 -0.82
N ARG A 97 -0.63 -6.84 -0.30
CA ARG A 97 -0.86 -6.66 1.16
C ARG A 97 -1.85 -7.69 1.71
N TYR A 98 -2.85 -8.10 0.93
CA TYR A 98 -3.79 -9.15 1.33
C TYR A 98 -3.14 -10.55 1.38
N GLN A 99 -2.25 -10.87 0.45
CA GLN A 99 -1.48 -12.13 0.51
C GLN A 99 -0.53 -12.16 1.71
N GLU A 100 0.11 -11.02 2.01
CA GLU A 100 0.98 -10.90 3.18
C GLU A 100 0.19 -11.04 4.49
N TYR A 101 -1.03 -10.49 4.55
CA TYR A 101 -1.98 -10.72 5.64
C TYR A 101 -2.27 -12.21 5.83
N LYS A 102 -2.63 -12.92 4.75
CA LYS A 102 -2.95 -14.35 4.80
C LYS A 102 -1.76 -15.20 5.27
N LYS A 103 -0.55 -14.88 4.82
CA LYS A 103 0.65 -15.62 5.21
C LYS A 103 0.98 -15.46 6.70
N ILE A 104 0.88 -14.24 7.22
CA ILE A 104 1.10 -13.95 8.64
C ILE A 104 0.05 -14.64 9.50
N TYR A 105 -1.22 -14.58 9.09
CA TYR A 105 -2.32 -15.25 9.76
C TYR A 105 -2.07 -16.76 9.88
N ASN A 106 -1.85 -17.44 8.75
CA ASN A 106 -1.64 -18.89 8.70
C ASN A 106 -0.43 -19.31 9.55
N THR A 107 0.61 -18.47 9.61
CA THR A 107 1.80 -18.76 10.42
C THR A 107 1.47 -18.68 11.91
N MET A 108 0.70 -17.68 12.36
CA MET A 108 0.27 -17.57 13.75
C MET A 108 -0.69 -18.71 14.14
N GLU A 109 -1.61 -19.06 13.26
CA GLU A 109 -2.53 -20.18 13.45
C GLU A 109 -1.79 -21.52 13.56
N HIS A 110 -0.82 -21.77 12.69
CA HIS A 110 -0.03 -23.00 12.73
C HIS A 110 0.82 -23.11 14.02
N LEU A 111 1.36 -21.99 14.51
CA LEU A 111 2.08 -21.98 15.80
C LEU A 111 1.14 -22.25 16.98
N LEU A 112 -0.08 -21.71 16.95
CA LEU A 112 -1.11 -21.99 17.95
C LEU A 112 -1.52 -23.47 17.97
N VAL A 113 -1.70 -24.08 16.81
CA VAL A 113 -2.04 -25.51 16.71
C VAL A 113 -0.91 -26.38 17.25
N LYS A 114 0.35 -26.03 16.97
CA LYS A 114 1.51 -26.76 17.50
C LYS A 114 1.61 -26.70 19.02
N GLU A 115 1.33 -25.56 19.64
CA GLU A 115 1.29 -25.44 21.10
C GLU A 115 0.13 -26.24 21.69
N ALA A 116 -1.07 -26.14 21.11
CA ALA A 116 -2.24 -26.89 21.57
C ALA A 116 -2.03 -28.42 21.51
N GLN A 117 -1.18 -28.89 20.60
CA GLN A 117 -0.78 -30.30 20.46
C GLN A 117 0.41 -30.69 21.36
N GLY A 118 0.97 -29.76 22.13
CA GLY A 118 2.15 -29.99 22.97
C GLY A 118 3.45 -30.19 22.18
N LEU A 119 3.47 -29.85 20.89
CA LEU A 119 4.66 -29.99 20.03
C LEU A 119 5.69 -28.89 20.26
N ILE A 120 5.28 -27.78 20.88
CA ILE A 120 6.14 -26.69 21.33
C ILE A 120 5.67 -26.22 22.70
N SER A 121 6.59 -25.75 23.53
CA SER A 121 6.25 -25.18 24.84
C SER A 121 5.68 -23.76 24.72
N GLU A 122 4.98 -23.27 25.75
CA GLU A 122 4.49 -21.89 25.80
C GLU A 122 5.66 -20.87 25.73
N GLU A 123 6.82 -21.22 26.28
CA GLU A 123 8.03 -20.40 26.20
C GLU A 123 8.62 -20.35 24.78
N GLU A 124 8.72 -21.50 24.09
CA GLU A 124 9.17 -21.56 22.70
C GLU A 124 8.25 -20.77 21.76
N LEU A 125 6.95 -20.83 22.04
CA LEU A 125 5.94 -20.06 21.32
C LEU A 125 6.13 -18.55 21.51
N ILE A 126 6.35 -18.10 22.76
CA ILE A 126 6.62 -16.68 23.07
C ILE A 126 7.90 -16.21 22.38
N ILE A 127 8.98 -16.99 22.44
CA ILE A 127 10.26 -16.66 21.80
C ILE A 127 10.10 -16.55 20.27
N THR A 128 9.36 -17.48 19.67
CA THR A 128 9.12 -17.50 18.22
C THR A 128 8.29 -16.29 17.78
N ILE A 129 7.27 -15.93 18.55
CA ILE A 129 6.44 -14.74 18.28
C ILE A 129 7.25 -13.46 18.47
N ASP A 130 8.14 -13.42 19.44
CA ASP A 130 9.02 -12.28 19.69
C ASP A 130 10.01 -12.08 18.55
N ALA A 131 10.65 -13.16 18.08
CA ALA A 131 11.51 -13.12 16.91
C ALA A 131 10.75 -12.68 15.64
N LEU A 132 9.50 -13.15 15.46
CA LEU A 132 8.64 -12.71 14.37
C LEU A 132 8.27 -11.22 14.48
N TRP A 133 8.01 -10.73 15.69
CA TRP A 133 7.68 -9.33 15.95
C TRP A 133 8.87 -8.40 15.71
N GLU A 134 10.08 -8.79 16.12
CA GLU A 134 11.28 -7.98 15.90
C GLU A 134 11.65 -7.89 14.43
N LYS A 135 11.59 -9.02 13.71
CA LYS A 135 11.87 -9.06 12.26
C LYS A 135 10.74 -8.46 11.41
N ALA A 136 9.56 -8.22 12.00
CA ALA A 136 8.45 -7.61 11.27
C ALA A 136 8.69 -6.11 11.01
N SER A 137 8.58 -5.72 9.75
CA SER A 137 8.54 -4.30 9.37
C SER A 137 7.33 -3.60 9.99
N THR A 138 7.39 -2.27 10.13
CA THR A 138 6.27 -1.46 10.65
C THR A 138 4.96 -1.74 9.90
N LYS A 139 5.04 -1.97 8.59
CA LYS A 139 3.88 -2.36 7.76
C LYS A 139 3.30 -3.71 8.18
N ARG A 140 4.13 -4.74 8.38
CA ARG A 140 3.69 -6.05 8.89
C ARG A 140 3.09 -5.97 10.29
N LYS A 141 3.65 -5.14 11.16
CA LYS A 141 3.10 -4.90 12.51
C LYS A 141 1.69 -4.30 12.48
N ILE A 142 1.39 -3.44 11.51
CA ILE A 142 0.03 -2.91 11.29
C ILE A 142 -0.92 -4.04 10.85
N VAL A 143 -0.48 -4.94 9.98
CA VAL A 143 -1.26 -6.11 9.52
C VAL A 143 -1.55 -7.05 10.69
N ILE A 144 -0.53 -7.39 11.49
CA ILE A 144 -0.67 -8.21 12.71
C ILE A 144 -1.66 -7.55 13.68
N LYS A 145 -1.60 -6.22 13.85
CA LYS A 145 -2.56 -5.48 14.68
C LYS A 145 -4.01 -5.74 14.26
N GLN A 146 -4.28 -5.67 12.97
CA GLN A 146 -5.64 -5.86 12.43
C GLN A 146 -6.11 -7.29 12.63
N ILE A 147 -5.23 -8.29 12.49
CA ILE A 147 -5.55 -9.69 12.77
C ILE A 147 -5.95 -9.87 14.24
N VAL A 148 -5.12 -9.37 15.16
CA VAL A 148 -5.34 -9.49 16.61
C VAL A 148 -6.64 -8.78 17.03
N GLN A 149 -6.90 -7.58 16.50
CA GLN A 149 -8.15 -6.86 16.78
C GLN A 149 -9.37 -7.63 16.26
N ASN A 150 -9.33 -8.14 15.03
CA ASN A 150 -10.43 -8.90 14.45
C ASN A 150 -10.73 -10.20 15.21
N GLN A 151 -9.72 -10.91 15.70
CA GLN A 151 -9.91 -12.13 16.50
C GLN A 151 -10.40 -11.83 17.92
N LEU A 152 -10.00 -10.71 18.52
CA LEU A 152 -10.52 -10.27 19.83
C LEU A 152 -11.98 -9.81 19.73
N GLU A 153 -12.38 -9.18 18.63
CA GLU A 153 -13.75 -8.67 18.42
C GLU A 153 -14.75 -9.74 17.98
N LYS A 154 -14.33 -10.71 17.15
CA LYS A 154 -15.21 -11.77 16.63
C LYS A 154 -15.18 -13.07 17.43
N GLY A 155 -14.32 -13.17 18.44
CA GLY A 155 -13.98 -14.44 19.07
C GLY A 155 -13.19 -15.36 18.12
N PRO A 156 -12.62 -16.49 18.60
CA PRO A 156 -12.03 -17.47 17.71
C PRO A 156 -13.07 -17.90 16.68
N ILE A 157 -12.76 -17.70 15.41
CA ILE A 157 -13.54 -18.28 14.32
C ILE A 157 -13.36 -19.79 14.48
N LYS A 158 -14.47 -20.48 14.79
CA LYS A 158 -14.53 -21.93 14.89
C LYS A 158 -14.15 -22.58 13.57
#